data_AF-A0A290PYA1-F1
#
_entry.id   AF-A0A290PYA1-F1
#
_cell.length_a   1.000
_cell.length_b   1.000
_cell.length_c   1.000
_cell.angle_alpha   90.00
_cell.angle_beta   90.00
_cell.angle_gamma   90.00
#
_symmetry.space_group_name_H-M   'P 1'
#
loop_
_entity.id
_entity.type
_entity.pdbx_description
1 polymer ?
#
loop_
_entity_poly.entity_id
_entity_poly.type
_entity_poly.pdbx_seq_one_letter_code
_entity_poly.pdbx_strand_id
1 'polypeptide(L)'
;MKKKAQIRKKMKLALKTFDFSDRQRQTQAIIDQFLISDIYQQAQTIAIFMPMSFEFDVTRLLNDTSKRIVIPKTLPQRKMIFTDYDEDALFLTPFGVRESKSDFAVIPDLIIVPGLAWTEDGYRVGYGGGYYDRYLADFTGQTASFVYDFQILPTIERNKFDIPVRHIFKV
;
A
#
# COMPACT_ATOMS: atom_id res chain seq x y z
N MET A 1 -23.92 -6.95 5.83
CA MET A 1 -22.51 -6.59 5.53
C MET A 1 -21.69 -6.57 6.81
N LYS A 2 -20.43 -7.04 6.78
CA LYS A 2 -19.55 -6.95 7.96
C LYS A 2 -19.05 -5.51 8.13
N LYS A 3 -19.10 -4.98 9.36
CA LYS A 3 -18.60 -3.63 9.65
C LYS A 3 -17.08 -3.59 9.41
N LYS A 4 -16.56 -2.49 8.85
CA LYS A 4 -15.11 -2.32 8.56
C LYS A 4 -14.21 -2.69 9.75
N ALA A 5 -14.60 -2.38 10.98
CA ALA A 5 -13.83 -2.73 12.19
C ALA A 5 -13.64 -4.25 12.37
N GLN A 6 -14.66 -5.07 12.07
CA GLN A 6 -14.57 -6.53 12.16
C GLN A 6 -13.65 -7.09 11.08
N ILE A 7 -13.72 -6.54 9.86
CA ILE A 7 -12.82 -6.92 8.75
C ILE A 7 -11.37 -6.64 9.14
N ARG A 8 -11.07 -5.45 9.68
CA ARG A 8 -9.71 -5.09 10.12
C ARG A 8 -9.16 -6.09 11.14
N LYS A 9 -9.96 -6.45 12.15
CA LYS A 9 -9.54 -7.43 13.18
C LYS A 9 -9.25 -8.80 12.55
N LYS A 10 -10.16 -9.30 11.71
CA LYS A 10 -10.01 -10.60 11.06
C LYS A 10 -8.78 -10.64 10.15
N MET A 11 -8.60 -9.63 9.31
CA MET A 11 -7.52 -9.61 8.32
C MET A 11 -6.15 -9.42 8.92
N LYS A 12 -6.02 -8.59 9.97
CA LYS A 12 -4.77 -8.52 10.73
C LYS A 12 -4.37 -9.87 11.31
N LEU A 13 -5.35 -10.64 11.82
CA LEU A 13 -5.08 -11.99 12.32
C LEU A 13 -4.67 -12.93 11.18
N ALA A 14 -5.43 -12.94 10.09
CA ALA A 14 -5.15 -13.78 8.92
C ALA A 14 -3.75 -13.52 8.33
N LEU A 15 -3.34 -12.24 8.21
CA LEU A 15 -2.00 -11.87 7.81
C LEU A 15 -0.94 -12.39 8.80
N LYS A 16 -1.12 -12.15 10.10
CA LYS A 16 -0.16 -12.59 11.12
C LYS A 16 0.01 -14.11 11.18
N THR A 17 -1.04 -14.87 10.87
CA THR A 17 -1.03 -16.33 10.87
C THR A 17 -0.94 -16.90 9.45
N PHE A 18 -0.61 -16.08 8.46
CA PHE A 18 -0.49 -16.55 7.08
C PHE A 18 0.73 -17.47 6.98
N ASP A 19 0.54 -18.66 6.42
CA ASP A 19 1.59 -19.64 6.24
C ASP A 19 2.79 -19.04 5.49
N PHE A 20 3.99 -19.33 5.98
CA PHE A 20 5.22 -18.73 5.45
C PHE A 20 5.49 -19.14 4.00
N SER A 21 5.27 -20.41 3.67
CA SER A 21 5.53 -20.92 2.32
C SER A 21 4.55 -20.37 1.30
N ASP A 22 3.26 -20.30 1.65
CA ASP A 22 2.24 -19.67 0.80
C ASP A 22 2.48 -18.17 0.66
N ARG A 23 2.85 -17.49 1.75
CA ARG A 23 3.23 -16.07 1.72
C ARG A 23 4.36 -15.82 0.74
N GLN A 24 5.46 -16.57 0.85
CA GLN A 24 6.62 -16.39 -0.01
C GLN A 24 6.26 -16.64 -1.48
N ARG A 25 5.52 -17.72 -1.75
CA ARG A 25 5.05 -18.08 -3.10
C ARG A 25 4.18 -16.98 -3.71
N GLN A 26 3.17 -16.51 -2.97
CA GLN A 26 2.27 -15.45 -3.48
C GLN A 26 3.00 -14.12 -3.64
N THR A 27 3.85 -13.73 -2.68
CA THR A 27 4.65 -12.51 -2.78
C THR A 27 5.50 -12.53 -4.05
N GLN A 28 6.20 -13.64 -4.33
CA GLN A 28 7.05 -13.77 -5.52
C GLN A 28 6.23 -13.62 -6.81
N ALA A 29 5.12 -14.37 -6.93
CA ALA A 29 4.27 -14.32 -8.12
C ALA A 29 3.69 -12.93 -8.38
N ILE A 30 3.21 -12.26 -7.33
CA ILE A 30 2.63 -10.91 -7.40
C ILE A 30 3.69 -9.89 -7.82
N ILE A 31 4.89 -9.95 -7.23
CA ILE A 31 5.98 -9.05 -7.60
C ILE A 31 6.44 -9.29 -9.04
N ASP A 32 6.56 -10.54 -9.49
CA ASP A 32 7.00 -10.83 -10.85
C ASP A 32 5.97 -10.35 -11.89
N GLN A 33 4.67 -10.52 -11.62
CA GLN A 33 3.61 -9.94 -12.46
C GLN A 33 3.67 -8.40 -12.47
N PHE A 34 3.92 -7.78 -11.32
CA PHE A 34 4.04 -6.34 -11.21
C PHE A 34 5.22 -5.78 -11.99
N LEU A 35 6.40 -6.41 -11.89
CA LEU A 35 7.62 -5.97 -12.55
C LEU A 35 7.54 -6.01 -14.08
N ILE A 36 6.69 -6.86 -14.66
CA ILE A 36 6.49 -6.89 -16.13
C ILE A 36 5.31 -6.03 -16.60
N SER A 37 4.59 -5.38 -15.69
CA SER A 37 3.41 -4.58 -16.03
C SER A 37 3.77 -3.21 -16.61
N ASP A 38 2.93 -2.70 -17.51
CA ASP A 38 3.13 -1.39 -18.14
C ASP A 38 3.20 -0.26 -17.11
N ILE A 39 2.38 -0.32 -16.05
CA ILE A 39 2.35 0.73 -15.02
C ILE A 39 3.67 0.83 -14.25
N TYR A 40 4.39 -0.27 -14.05
CA TYR A 40 5.70 -0.26 -13.41
C TYR A 40 6.79 0.16 -14.40
N GLN A 41 6.73 -0.37 -15.63
CA GLN A 41 7.72 -0.05 -16.67
C GLN A 41 7.72 1.45 -16.99
N GLN A 42 6.54 2.07 -17.09
CA GLN A 42 6.39 3.48 -17.41
C GLN A 42 6.67 4.42 -16.23
N ALA A 43 6.38 4.01 -14.98
CA ALA A 43 6.60 4.85 -13.81
C ALA A 43 8.09 5.11 -13.58
N GLN A 44 8.46 6.37 -13.36
CA GLN A 44 9.82 6.76 -12.97
C GLN A 44 9.90 6.98 -11.46
N THR A 45 8.83 7.53 -10.86
CA THR A 45 8.69 7.73 -9.42
C THR A 45 7.59 6.84 -8.86
N ILE A 46 7.94 5.97 -7.91
CA ILE A 46 7.02 5.01 -7.31
C ILE A 46 6.91 5.28 -5.81
N ALA A 47 5.68 5.52 -5.35
CA ALA A 47 5.37 5.59 -3.94
C ALA A 47 5.13 4.20 -3.36
N ILE A 48 5.91 3.84 -2.34
CA ILE A 48 5.83 2.55 -1.65
C ILE A 48 5.59 2.83 -0.17
N PHE A 49 4.68 2.08 0.44
CA PHE A 49 4.45 2.18 1.89
C PHE A 49 5.59 1.53 2.67
N MET A 50 5.88 2.02 3.88
CA MET A 50 6.77 1.32 4.79
C MET A 50 6.00 0.18 5.47
N PRO A 51 6.30 -1.10 5.17
CA PRO A 51 5.49 -2.22 5.62
C PRO A 51 5.64 -2.46 7.12
N MET A 52 4.54 -2.80 7.79
CA MET A 52 4.59 -3.49 9.07
C MET A 52 4.99 -4.95 8.87
N SER A 53 5.55 -5.59 9.89
CA SER A 53 6.11 -6.96 9.82
C SER A 53 5.16 -8.05 9.33
N PHE A 54 3.84 -7.84 9.42
CA PHE A 54 2.83 -8.80 8.98
C PHE A 54 2.20 -8.45 7.62
N GLU A 55 2.48 -7.26 7.07
CA GLU A 55 1.96 -6.82 5.77
C GLU A 55 2.65 -7.54 4.60
N PHE A 56 2.24 -7.18 3.38
CA PHE A 56 2.91 -7.63 2.18
C PHE A 56 4.35 -7.11 2.16
N ASP A 57 5.31 -7.99 1.86
CA ASP A 57 6.72 -7.62 1.81
C ASP A 57 7.04 -6.90 0.49
N VAL A 58 7.35 -5.61 0.60
CA VAL A 58 7.71 -4.73 -0.53
C VAL A 58 9.20 -4.40 -0.56
N THR A 59 10.02 -5.04 0.28
CA THR A 59 11.46 -4.73 0.43
C THR A 59 12.20 -4.83 -0.90
N ARG A 60 11.86 -5.80 -1.75
CA ARG A 60 12.44 -5.96 -3.09
C ARG A 60 12.25 -4.71 -3.97
N LEU A 61 11.13 -4.00 -3.81
CA LEU A 61 10.83 -2.79 -4.57
C LEU A 61 11.48 -1.53 -3.97
N LEU A 62 11.64 -1.47 -2.65
CA LEU A 62 12.36 -0.37 -1.99
C LEU A 62 13.82 -0.30 -2.43
N ASN A 63 14.41 -1.44 -2.79
CA ASN A 63 15.81 -1.56 -3.22
C ASN A 63 16.00 -1.42 -4.74
N ASP A 64 14.96 -1.07 -5.49
CA ASP A 64 15.04 -0.89 -6.93
C ASP A 64 15.68 0.47 -7.28
N THR A 65 16.96 0.45 -7.61
CA THR A 65 17.74 1.65 -7.95
C THR A 65 17.43 2.21 -9.33
N SER A 66 16.61 1.53 -10.14
CA SER A 66 16.18 2.04 -11.45
C SER A 66 15.01 3.03 -11.35
N LYS A 67 14.40 3.16 -10.18
CA LYS A 67 13.24 4.01 -9.91
C LYS A 67 13.56 5.01 -8.81
N ARG A 68 12.89 6.16 -8.83
CA ARG A 68 12.85 7.06 -7.67
C ARG A 68 11.81 6.54 -6.69
N ILE A 69 12.24 6.05 -5.54
CA ILE A 69 11.34 5.54 -4.51
C ILE A 69 11.00 6.65 -3.52
N VAL A 70 9.70 6.82 -3.27
CA VAL A 70 9.20 7.76 -2.27
C VAL A 70 8.30 7.03 -1.27
N ILE A 71 8.30 7.48 -0.02
CA ILE A 71 7.55 6.87 1.08
C ILE A 71 6.55 7.86 1.69
N PRO A 72 5.42 7.38 2.24
CA PRO A 72 4.42 8.26 2.83
C PRO A 72 4.95 8.89 4.12
N LYS A 73 4.71 10.19 4.29
CA LYS A 73 4.89 10.92 5.53
C LYS A 73 3.56 11.52 5.96
N THR A 74 3.17 11.27 7.20
CA THR A 74 1.92 11.78 7.74
C THR A 74 2.10 13.17 8.33
N LEU A 75 1.13 14.05 8.08
CA LEU A 75 1.11 15.43 8.55
C LEU A 75 -0.12 15.66 9.44
N PRO A 76 -0.16 16.78 10.21
CA PRO A 76 -1.35 17.19 10.95
C PRO A 76 -2.62 17.24 10.08
N GLN A 77 -3.78 17.20 10.75
CA GLN A 77 -5.10 17.15 10.12
C GLN A 77 -5.31 15.99 9.14
N ARG A 78 -4.63 14.85 9.35
CA ARG A 78 -4.72 13.64 8.53
C ARG A 78 -4.32 13.85 7.06
N LYS A 79 -3.39 14.77 6.82
CA LYS A 79 -2.75 14.98 5.53
C LYS A 79 -1.59 14.00 5.34
N MET A 80 -1.23 13.74 4.11
CA MET A 80 -0.11 12.87 3.74
C MET A 80 0.64 13.51 2.58
N ILE A 81 1.96 13.41 2.59
CA ILE A 81 2.82 13.70 1.45
C ILE A 81 3.68 12.47 1.17
N PHE A 82 4.30 12.41 0.00
CA PHE A 82 5.37 11.46 -0.27
C PHE A 82 6.71 12.20 -0.29
N THR A 83 7.73 11.59 0.27
CA THR A 83 9.08 12.14 0.36
C THR A 83 10.09 11.06 -0.04
N ASP A 84 11.28 11.45 -0.48
CA ASP A 84 12.31 10.50 -0.91
C ASP A 84 12.61 9.46 0.18
N TYR A 85 12.70 8.21 -0.27
CA TYR A 85 13.19 7.09 0.54
C TYR A 85 14.71 7.15 0.61
N ASP A 86 15.22 7.21 1.83
CA ASP A 86 16.64 7.08 2.15
C ASP A 86 16.72 6.25 3.43
N GLU A 87 17.20 5.01 3.30
CA GLU A 87 17.24 4.04 4.39
C GLU A 87 18.03 4.56 5.61
N ASP A 88 19.10 5.33 5.37
CA ASP A 88 19.97 5.87 6.40
C ASP A 88 19.39 7.13 7.08
N ALA A 89 18.35 7.73 6.49
CA ALA A 89 17.72 8.96 6.97
C ALA A 89 16.28 8.76 7.51
N LEU A 90 15.90 7.53 7.85
CA LEU A 90 14.61 7.23 8.46
C LEU A 90 14.62 7.37 9.98
N PHE A 91 13.49 7.79 10.55
CA PHE A 91 13.26 7.76 12.00
C PHE A 91 11.93 7.06 12.31
N LEU A 92 11.85 6.44 13.48
CA LEU A 92 10.64 5.77 13.94
C LEU A 92 9.69 6.78 14.59
N THR A 93 8.48 6.88 14.08
CA THR A 93 7.42 7.71 14.67
C THR A 93 6.82 7.05 15.93
N PRO A 94 6.12 7.81 16.80
CA PRO A 94 5.38 7.24 17.93
C PRO A 94 4.32 6.18 17.53
N PHE A 95 3.91 6.15 16.26
CA PHE A 95 2.97 5.18 15.72
C PHE A 95 3.64 3.90 15.20
N GLY A 96 4.96 3.78 15.32
CA GLY A 96 5.73 2.59 14.93
C GLY A 96 6.02 2.51 13.42
N VAL A 97 5.88 3.60 12.68
CA VAL A 97 6.16 3.68 11.24
C VAL A 97 7.45 4.47 11.02
N ARG A 98 8.28 4.04 10.06
CA ARG A 98 9.49 4.76 9.65
C ARG A 98 9.11 5.88 8.67
N GLU A 99 9.55 7.10 8.94
CA GLU A 99 9.33 8.26 8.08
C GLU A 99 10.67 8.95 7.74
N SER A 100 10.72 9.62 6.58
CA SER A 100 11.87 10.44 6.17
C SER A 100 11.87 11.79 6.90
N LYS A 101 13.07 12.30 7.22
CA LYS A 101 13.25 13.64 7.81
C LYS A 101 12.90 14.77 6.84
N SER A 102 12.89 14.51 5.52
CA SER A 102 12.54 15.49 4.50
C SER A 102 11.08 15.94 4.62
N ASP A 103 10.82 17.20 4.30
CA ASP A 103 9.48 17.78 4.10
C ASP A 103 9.21 18.14 2.63
N PHE A 104 10.14 17.81 1.73
CA PHE A 104 9.98 18.07 0.30
C PHE A 104 9.02 17.06 -0.32
N ALA A 105 7.80 17.52 -0.58
CA ALA A 105 6.76 16.70 -1.20
C ALA A 105 7.10 16.37 -2.66
N VAL A 106 6.99 15.09 -2.99
CA VAL A 106 7.14 14.54 -4.34
C VAL A 106 5.80 13.96 -4.79
N ILE A 107 5.43 14.20 -6.04
CA ILE A 107 4.24 13.59 -6.64
C ILE A 107 4.70 12.33 -7.40
N PRO A 108 4.25 11.13 -7.01
CA PRO A 108 4.63 9.90 -7.69
C PRO A 108 3.82 9.67 -8.97
N ASP A 109 4.36 8.89 -9.90
CA ASP A 109 3.64 8.42 -11.09
C ASP A 109 2.70 7.25 -10.74
N LEU A 110 3.15 6.41 -9.79
CA LEU A 110 2.48 5.20 -9.35
C LEU A 110 2.52 5.11 -7.81
N ILE A 111 1.39 4.75 -7.20
CA ILE A 111 1.29 4.50 -5.76
C ILE A 111 0.94 3.04 -5.52
N ILE A 112 1.79 2.35 -4.74
CA ILE A 112 1.47 1.06 -4.15
C ILE A 112 0.70 1.31 -2.86
N VAL A 113 -0.63 1.16 -2.93
CA VAL A 113 -1.56 1.50 -1.86
C VAL A 113 -1.74 0.29 -0.94
N PRO A 114 -1.43 0.40 0.38
CA PRO A 114 -1.64 -0.66 1.34
C PRO A 114 -3.10 -0.76 1.80
N GLY A 115 -3.43 -1.89 2.43
CA GLY A 115 -4.75 -2.17 2.95
C GLY A 115 -4.81 -3.53 3.65
N LEU A 116 -5.99 -3.88 4.15
CA LEU A 116 -6.23 -5.14 4.87
C LEU A 116 -7.16 -6.08 4.11
N ALA A 117 -8.08 -5.55 3.31
CA ALA A 117 -8.96 -6.30 2.44
C ALA A 117 -9.34 -5.45 1.22
N TRP A 118 -9.69 -6.11 0.12
CA TRP A 118 -10.13 -5.49 -1.12
C TRP A 118 -11.36 -6.18 -1.68
N THR A 119 -12.12 -5.50 -2.52
CA THR A 119 -13.05 -6.10 -3.47
C THR A 119 -12.41 -6.14 -4.85
N GLU A 120 -12.95 -6.97 -5.75
CA GLU A 120 -12.42 -7.14 -7.12
C GLU A 120 -12.35 -5.82 -7.92
N ASP A 121 -13.26 -4.89 -7.64
CA ASP A 121 -13.32 -3.56 -8.26
C ASP A 121 -12.47 -2.50 -7.53
N GLY A 122 -11.45 -2.92 -6.76
CA GLY A 122 -10.43 -2.00 -6.24
C GLY A 122 -10.75 -1.30 -4.92
N TYR A 123 -11.98 -1.38 -4.41
CA TYR A 123 -12.30 -0.78 -3.11
C TYR A 123 -11.63 -1.56 -1.98
N ARG A 124 -11.17 -0.84 -0.95
CA ARG A 124 -10.35 -1.45 0.11
C ARG A 124 -10.78 -1.06 1.52
N VAL A 125 -10.42 -1.91 2.48
CA VAL A 125 -10.45 -1.60 3.90
C VAL A 125 -9.03 -1.32 4.37
N GLY A 126 -8.70 -0.04 4.56
CA GLY A 126 -7.45 0.37 5.20
C GLY A 126 -7.49 0.30 6.74
N TYR A 127 -6.46 0.86 7.37
CA TYR A 127 -6.28 0.84 8.83
C TYR A 127 -7.23 1.77 9.62
N GLY A 128 -7.94 2.67 8.95
CA GLY A 128 -8.97 3.55 9.54
C GLY A 128 -8.60 5.02 9.68
N GLY A 129 -7.35 5.41 9.37
CA GLY A 129 -6.94 6.82 9.36
C GLY A 129 -7.47 7.63 8.16
N GLY A 130 -7.77 6.96 7.04
CA GLY A 130 -8.27 7.60 5.81
C GLY A 130 -7.23 8.47 5.09
N TYR A 131 -5.93 8.32 5.38
CA TYR A 131 -4.86 9.09 4.75
C TYR A 131 -4.84 8.90 3.23
N TYR A 132 -4.80 7.65 2.78
CA TYR A 132 -4.84 7.31 1.37
C TYR A 132 -6.14 7.76 0.69
N ASP A 133 -7.30 7.59 1.31
CA ASP A 133 -8.56 8.04 0.68
C ASP A 133 -8.58 9.54 0.42
N ARG A 134 -8.02 10.34 1.35
CA ARG A 134 -7.88 11.79 1.16
C ARG A 134 -6.84 12.14 0.10
N TYR A 135 -5.69 11.48 0.10
CA TYR A 135 -4.64 11.74 -0.88
C TYR A 135 -5.09 11.35 -2.30
N LEU A 136 -5.74 10.19 -2.42
CA LEU A 136 -6.15 9.62 -3.70
C LEU A 136 -7.33 10.36 -4.34
N ALA A 137 -8.08 11.17 -3.58
CA ALA A 137 -9.21 11.93 -4.10
C ALA A 137 -8.80 12.89 -5.25
N ASP A 138 -7.60 13.48 -5.14
CA ASP A 138 -7.07 14.43 -6.13
C ASP A 138 -5.90 13.84 -6.95
N PHE A 139 -5.57 12.56 -6.74
CA PHE A 139 -4.44 11.91 -7.40
C PHE A 139 -4.82 11.35 -8.78
N THR A 140 -4.09 11.78 -9.81
CA THR A 140 -4.37 11.41 -11.21
C THR A 140 -3.48 10.29 -11.76
N GLY A 141 -2.37 9.97 -11.08
CA GLY A 141 -1.45 8.91 -11.46
C GLY A 141 -2.01 7.49 -11.25
N GLN A 142 -1.17 6.48 -11.48
CA GLN A 142 -1.57 5.08 -11.36
C GLN A 142 -1.61 4.63 -9.90
N THR A 143 -2.53 3.73 -9.56
CA THR A 143 -2.61 3.13 -8.23
C THR A 143 -2.72 1.62 -8.35
N ALA A 144 -1.93 0.93 -7.54
CA ALA A 144 -1.94 -0.53 -7.48
C ALA A 144 -1.95 -1.01 -6.03
N SER A 145 -2.46 -2.21 -5.80
CA SER A 145 -2.30 -2.92 -4.53
C SER A 145 -1.80 -4.34 -4.77
N PHE A 146 -0.94 -4.81 -3.88
CA PHE A 146 -0.55 -6.22 -3.77
C PHE A 146 -1.44 -6.90 -2.76
N VAL A 147 -2.11 -7.97 -3.17
CA VAL A 147 -3.21 -8.55 -2.42
C VAL A 147 -3.06 -10.07 -2.40
N TYR A 148 -2.88 -10.65 -1.22
CA TYR A 148 -2.97 -12.09 -1.06
C TYR A 148 -4.42 -12.56 -1.28
N ASP A 149 -4.63 -13.76 -1.79
CA ASP A 149 -5.94 -14.22 -2.28
C ASP A 149 -7.05 -14.12 -1.20
N PHE A 150 -6.71 -14.43 0.06
CA PHE A 150 -7.65 -14.38 1.18
C PHE A 150 -8.06 -12.95 1.60
N GLN A 151 -7.37 -11.93 1.10
CA GLN A 151 -7.69 -10.53 1.36
C GLN A 151 -8.76 -9.99 0.40
N ILE A 152 -9.09 -10.72 -0.67
CA ILE A 152 -10.22 -10.39 -1.54
C ILE A 152 -11.53 -10.84 -0.88
N LEU A 153 -12.46 -9.90 -0.74
CA LEU A 153 -13.80 -10.10 -0.21
C LEU A 153 -14.83 -9.83 -1.31
N PRO A 154 -15.97 -10.54 -1.33
CA PRO A 154 -17.01 -10.29 -2.32
C PRO A 154 -17.59 -8.88 -2.22
N THR A 155 -17.78 -8.37 -1.00
CA THR A 155 -18.27 -7.02 -0.74
C THR A 155 -17.66 -6.45 0.53
N ILE A 156 -17.56 -5.13 0.56
CA ILE A 156 -17.24 -4.35 1.75
C ILE A 156 -18.23 -3.19 1.88
N GLU A 157 -18.40 -2.68 3.08
CA GLU A 157 -19.11 -1.41 3.30
C GLU A 157 -18.34 -0.26 2.68
N ARG A 158 -18.98 0.47 1.76
CA ARG A 158 -18.40 1.62 1.07
C ARG A 158 -19.03 2.91 1.58
N ASN A 159 -18.26 3.99 1.60
CA ASN A 159 -18.76 5.34 1.74
C ASN A 159 -18.32 6.19 0.53
N LYS A 160 -18.90 7.38 0.41
CA LYS A 160 -18.65 8.33 -0.70
C LYS A 160 -17.21 8.85 -0.84
N PHE A 161 -16.38 8.64 0.18
CA PHE A 161 -14.99 9.04 0.24
C PHE A 161 -14.03 7.87 0.05
N ASP A 162 -14.51 6.63 -0.03
CA ASP A 162 -13.64 5.48 -0.29
C ASP A 162 -13.21 5.50 -1.76
N ILE A 163 -11.90 5.64 -2.00
CA ILE A 163 -11.33 5.69 -3.34
C ILE A 163 -10.77 4.31 -3.71
N PRO A 164 -11.21 3.67 -4.81
CA PRO A 164 -10.66 2.39 -5.24
C PRO A 164 -9.25 2.57 -5.83
N VAL A 165 -8.46 1.49 -5.79
CA VAL A 165 -7.24 1.41 -6.60
C VAL A 165 -7.59 1.01 -8.03
N ARG A 166 -6.75 1.41 -9.00
CA ARG A 166 -6.96 1.10 -10.42
C ARG A 166 -6.55 -0.33 -10.76
N HIS A 167 -5.53 -0.86 -10.08
CA HIS A 167 -4.97 -2.18 -10.35
C HIS A 167 -4.85 -3.01 -9.08
N ILE A 168 -5.13 -4.32 -9.19
CA ILE A 168 -4.88 -5.31 -8.14
C ILE A 168 -3.97 -6.38 -8.75
N PHE A 169 -2.84 -6.64 -8.09
CA PHE A 169 -1.99 -7.79 -8.37
C PHE A 169 -2.20 -8.83 -7.27
N LYS A 170 -2.55 -10.04 -7.69
CA LYS A 170 -2.87 -11.22 -6.88
C LYS A 170 -2.51 -12.48 -7.67
N VAL A 171 -2.51 -13.65 -7.03
CA VAL A 171 -2.25 -14.94 -7.70
C VAL A 171 -3.53 -15.49 -8.34
#